data_AF-A0AAV3RFN8-F1
#
_entry.id   AF-A0AAV3RFN8-F1
#
_cell.length_a   1.000
_cell.length_b   1.000
_cell.length_c   1.000
_cell.angle_alpha   90.00
_cell.angle_beta   90.00
_cell.angle_gamma   90.00
#
_symmetry.space_group_name_H-M   'P 1'
#
loop_
_entity.id
_entity.type
_entity.pdbx_description
1 polymer ?
#
loop_
_entity_poly.entity_id
_entity_poly.type
_entity_poly.pdbx_seq_one_letter_code
_entity_poly.pdbx_strand_id
1 'polypeptide(L)'
;MCKEEVLLTPVYASCNIPIRRVLWDGLFDMSTTALSWVVMGDFNVIVDHSEQVGCKALDPRAMEDFNDCLLNYRLKDPGYNGSFFSWTNGRISKRLDRVLVNSHFGQLFPMVRVKQLAKTLSDHAPLLIESCTPKDGPRGLFRFHKIWLKNEGISKVIEDNWILPVYGDPLYILGHKLRRLKGCLKEWNKMVFGNIFSSVQQAEEEVENCEAAYESSRLPADREALHKAKAKHLRIIEIQEDYLRQLSGLNLYTRRR
;
A
#
# COMPACT_ATOMS: atom_id res chain seq x y z
N MET A 1 -14.74 12.84 -20.43
CA MET A 1 -13.71 11.79 -20.24
C MET A 1 -14.42 10.46 -20.32
N CYS A 2 -14.08 9.60 -21.29
CA CYS A 2 -14.56 8.21 -21.26
C CYS A 2 -14.05 7.56 -19.99
N LYS A 3 -14.91 6.86 -19.26
CA LYS A 3 -14.49 5.99 -18.17
C LYS A 3 -13.79 4.79 -18.81
N GLU A 4 -12.55 4.54 -18.42
CA GLU A 4 -11.87 3.30 -18.78
C GLU A 4 -12.34 2.21 -17.83
N GLU A 5 -12.84 1.11 -18.39
CA GLU A 5 -13.36 -0.02 -17.62
C GLU A 5 -12.28 -1.10 -17.49
N VAL A 6 -12.13 -1.63 -16.27
CA VAL A 6 -11.20 -2.71 -15.96
C VAL A 6 -11.99 -3.88 -15.39
N LEU A 7 -11.84 -5.05 -16.00
CA LEU A 7 -12.36 -6.32 -15.49
C LEU A 7 -11.34 -6.93 -14.53
N LEU A 8 -11.79 -7.23 -13.32
CA LEU A 8 -10.98 -7.92 -12.30
C LEU A 8 -11.58 -9.30 -12.04
N THR A 9 -10.78 -10.34 -12.25
CA THR A 9 -11.14 -11.73 -11.99
C THR A 9 -10.28 -12.27 -10.86
N PRO A 10 -10.79 -12.34 -9.62
CA PRO A 10 -10.10 -13.01 -8.53
C PRO A 10 -10.13 -14.53 -8.73
N VAL A 11 -9.02 -15.20 -8.47
CA VAL A 11 -8.84 -16.65 -8.65
C VAL A 11 -8.45 -17.31 -7.33
N TYR A 12 -9.10 -18.45 -7.06
CA TYR A 12 -8.67 -19.43 -6.08
C TYR A 12 -8.81 -20.82 -6.73
N ALA A 13 -7.72 -21.33 -7.29
CA ALA A 13 -7.71 -22.56 -8.05
C ALA A 13 -7.52 -23.79 -7.15
N SER A 14 -8.14 -24.91 -7.50
CA SER A 14 -7.97 -26.16 -6.75
C SER A 14 -6.55 -26.73 -6.91
N CYS A 15 -6.04 -27.40 -5.87
CA CYS A 15 -4.83 -28.23 -5.97
C CYS A 15 -5.04 -29.46 -6.89
N ASN A 16 -6.29 -29.86 -7.13
CA ASN A 16 -6.65 -31.00 -7.98
C ASN A 16 -6.67 -30.60 -9.47
N ILE A 17 -5.88 -31.29 -10.30
CA ILE A 17 -5.68 -30.96 -11.74
C ILE A 17 -7.01 -30.96 -12.52
N PRO A 18 -7.83 -32.03 -12.52
CA PRO A 18 -9.14 -32.02 -13.19
C PRO A 18 -10.04 -30.86 -12.79
N ILE A 19 -10.16 -30.57 -11.49
CA ILE A 19 -11.02 -29.47 -11.00
C ILE A 19 -10.47 -28.12 -11.45
N ARG A 20 -9.14 -27.96 -11.44
CA ARG A 20 -8.47 -26.73 -11.86
C ARG A 20 -8.64 -26.46 -13.37
N ARG A 21 -8.70 -27.49 -14.21
CA ARG A 21 -8.98 -27.33 -15.66
C ARG A 21 -10.33 -26.69 -15.93
N VAL A 22 -11.36 -27.06 -15.18
CA VAL A 22 -12.70 -26.45 -15.29
C VAL A 22 -12.65 -24.94 -15.04
N LEU A 23 -11.80 -24.48 -14.12
CA LEU A 23 -11.58 -23.05 -13.89
C LEU A 23 -10.93 -22.38 -15.11
N TRP A 24 -9.94 -23.01 -15.75
CA TRP A 24 -9.32 -22.48 -16.97
C TRP A 24 -10.33 -22.32 -18.10
N ASP A 25 -11.21 -23.30 -18.29
CA ASP A 25 -12.28 -23.21 -19.30
C ASP A 25 -13.24 -22.05 -18.97
N GLY A 26 -13.54 -21.84 -17.69
CA GLY A 26 -14.36 -20.72 -17.22
C GLY A 26 -13.74 -19.33 -17.44
N LEU A 27 -12.45 -19.24 -17.76
CA LEU A 27 -11.80 -17.97 -18.10
C LEU A 27 -12.06 -17.53 -19.55
N PHE A 28 -12.59 -18.42 -20.40
CA PHE A 28 -12.79 -18.16 -21.82
C PHE A 28 -13.67 -16.93 -22.08
N ASP A 29 -14.84 -16.85 -21.46
CA ASP A 29 -15.79 -15.75 -21.73
C ASP A 29 -15.18 -14.38 -21.44
N MET A 30 -14.44 -14.26 -20.33
CA MET A 30 -13.76 -13.03 -19.94
C MET A 30 -12.61 -12.68 -20.90
N SER A 31 -11.92 -13.68 -21.44
CA SER A 31 -10.83 -13.50 -22.41
C SER A 31 -11.32 -12.95 -23.77
N THR A 32 -12.57 -13.20 -24.13
CA THR A 32 -13.16 -12.70 -25.39
C THR A 32 -13.59 -11.24 -25.31
N THR A 33 -13.61 -10.65 -24.11
CA THR A 33 -13.97 -9.24 -23.94
C THR A 33 -12.87 -8.33 -24.50
N ALA A 34 -13.27 -7.21 -25.10
CA ALA A 34 -12.33 -6.16 -25.54
C ALA A 34 -11.88 -5.24 -24.37
N LEU A 35 -12.06 -5.68 -23.12
CA LEU A 35 -11.79 -4.89 -21.93
C LEU A 35 -10.34 -5.07 -21.45
N SER A 36 -9.89 -4.09 -20.68
CA SER A 36 -8.70 -4.20 -19.85
C SER A 36 -8.93 -5.24 -18.77
N TRP A 37 -8.11 -6.29 -18.72
CA TRP A 37 -8.38 -7.45 -17.88
C TRP A 37 -7.21 -7.82 -16.97
N VAL A 38 -7.52 -8.03 -15.69
CA VAL A 38 -6.61 -8.55 -14.67
C VAL A 38 -7.20 -9.82 -14.07
N VAL A 39 -6.40 -10.88 -14.05
CA VAL A 39 -6.68 -12.12 -13.33
C VAL A 39 -5.67 -12.25 -12.19
N MET A 40 -6.12 -12.37 -10.95
CA MET A 40 -5.21 -12.41 -9.81
C MET A 40 -5.67 -13.31 -8.68
N GLY A 41 -4.72 -13.90 -7.96
CA GLY A 41 -5.01 -14.74 -6.79
C GLY A 41 -4.13 -15.98 -6.74
N ASP A 42 -4.61 -17.01 -6.06
CA ASP A 42 -3.91 -18.28 -5.85
C ASP A 42 -4.26 -19.27 -6.96
N PHE A 43 -3.28 -19.58 -7.81
CA PHE A 43 -3.45 -20.50 -8.93
C PHE A 43 -3.11 -21.95 -8.56
N ASN A 44 -2.54 -22.19 -7.37
CA ASN A 44 -2.09 -23.51 -6.90
C ASN A 44 -1.25 -24.30 -7.93
N VAL A 45 -0.54 -23.60 -8.81
CA VAL A 45 0.31 -24.15 -9.85
C VAL A 45 1.47 -23.20 -10.18
N ILE A 46 2.61 -23.78 -10.52
CA ILE A 46 3.80 -23.04 -10.98
C ILE A 46 3.87 -23.09 -12.51
N VAL A 47 4.54 -22.11 -13.11
CA VAL A 47 4.75 -22.02 -14.57
C VAL A 47 5.90 -22.92 -15.00
N ASP A 48 6.95 -22.99 -14.16
CA ASP A 48 8.14 -23.78 -14.42
C ASP A 48 8.82 -24.24 -13.12
N HIS A 49 9.76 -25.19 -13.23
CA HIS A 49 10.41 -25.78 -12.06
C HIS A 49 11.28 -24.81 -11.25
N SER A 50 11.73 -23.68 -11.81
CA SER A 50 12.49 -22.67 -11.06
C SER A 50 11.64 -21.98 -10.00
N GLU A 51 10.31 -22.01 -10.14
CA GLU A 51 9.35 -21.41 -9.21
C GLU A 51 9.03 -22.29 -7.99
N GLN A 52 9.87 -23.30 -7.72
CA GLN A 52 9.79 -24.12 -6.52
C GLN A 52 11.18 -24.48 -5.96
N VAL A 53 11.25 -24.58 -4.63
CA VAL A 53 12.44 -25.06 -3.90
C VAL A 53 12.01 -25.99 -2.78
N GLY A 54 12.85 -27.00 -2.48
CA GLY A 54 12.63 -27.95 -1.38
C GLY A 54 11.63 -29.06 -1.68
N CYS A 55 11.13 -29.15 -2.92
CA CYS A 55 10.16 -30.16 -3.37
C CYS A 55 10.74 -31.02 -4.51
N LYS A 56 10.17 -32.21 -4.70
CA LYS A 56 10.42 -33.04 -5.88
C LYS A 56 9.80 -32.39 -7.13
N ALA A 57 10.25 -32.80 -8.31
CA ALA A 57 9.64 -32.36 -9.56
C ALA A 57 8.13 -32.66 -9.56
N LEU A 58 7.32 -31.65 -9.89
CA LEU A 58 5.87 -31.79 -10.00
C LEU A 58 5.49 -32.42 -11.34
N ASP A 59 4.25 -32.88 -11.42
CA ASP A 59 3.64 -33.37 -12.67
C ASP A 59 3.69 -32.27 -13.75
N PRO A 60 4.38 -32.49 -14.87
CA PRO A 60 4.53 -31.48 -15.92
C PRO A 60 3.20 -31.10 -16.56
N ARG A 61 2.20 -31.99 -16.55
CA ARG A 61 0.87 -31.74 -17.14
C ARG A 61 0.17 -30.55 -16.49
N ALA A 62 0.34 -30.40 -15.17
CA ALA A 62 -0.24 -29.26 -14.46
C ALA A 62 0.32 -27.91 -14.94
N MET A 63 1.62 -27.87 -15.22
CA MET A 63 2.30 -26.67 -15.72
C MET A 63 1.97 -26.43 -17.19
N GLU A 64 1.91 -27.50 -18.00
CA GLU A 64 1.52 -27.45 -19.40
C GLU A 64 0.11 -26.88 -19.57
N ASP A 65 -0.88 -27.43 -18.86
CA ASP A 65 -2.27 -26.93 -18.87
C ASP A 65 -2.34 -25.44 -18.51
N PHE A 66 -1.55 -25.03 -17.52
CA PHE A 66 -1.54 -23.64 -17.08
C PHE A 66 -0.88 -22.72 -18.11
N ASN A 67 0.26 -23.13 -18.67
CA ASN A 67 0.94 -22.39 -19.73
C ASN A 67 0.06 -22.25 -20.98
N ASP A 68 -0.64 -23.31 -21.37
CA ASP A 68 -1.60 -23.29 -22.48
C ASP A 68 -2.75 -22.31 -22.18
N CYS A 69 -3.28 -22.31 -20.96
CA CYS A 69 -4.27 -21.33 -20.51
C CYS A 69 -3.75 -19.88 -20.65
N LEU A 70 -2.51 -19.60 -20.21
CA LEU A 70 -1.91 -18.27 -20.34
C LEU A 70 -1.77 -17.84 -21.80
N LEU A 71 -1.31 -18.76 -22.65
CA LEU A 71 -1.11 -18.51 -24.09
C LEU A 71 -2.44 -18.29 -24.81
N ASN A 72 -3.42 -19.18 -24.59
CA ASN A 72 -4.74 -19.13 -25.22
C ASN A 72 -5.47 -17.82 -24.91
N TYR A 73 -5.39 -17.37 -23.66
CA TYR A 73 -6.05 -16.14 -23.20
C TYR A 73 -5.16 -14.90 -23.29
N ARG A 74 -3.95 -15.03 -23.86
CA ARG A 74 -2.96 -13.95 -24.04
C ARG A 74 -2.66 -13.19 -22.75
N LEU A 75 -2.67 -13.92 -21.64
CA LEU A 75 -2.37 -13.41 -20.32
C LEU A 75 -0.86 -13.43 -20.09
N LYS A 76 -0.35 -12.35 -19.53
CA LYS A 76 1.08 -12.21 -19.21
C LYS A 76 1.26 -11.85 -17.75
N ASP A 77 2.29 -12.42 -17.14
CA ASP A 77 2.80 -12.00 -15.84
C ASP A 77 3.59 -10.68 -16.04
N PRO A 78 3.19 -9.56 -15.43
CA PRO A 78 3.90 -8.29 -15.56
C PRO A 78 5.21 -8.25 -14.74
N GLY A 79 5.56 -9.34 -14.06
CA GLY A 79 6.71 -9.45 -13.17
C GLY A 79 6.35 -9.20 -11.71
N TYR A 80 7.36 -9.22 -10.85
CA TYR A 80 7.19 -9.08 -9.40
C TYR A 80 8.33 -8.28 -8.77
N ASN A 81 8.03 -7.61 -7.66
CA ASN A 81 8.98 -6.92 -6.80
C ASN A 81 8.90 -7.50 -5.38
N GLY A 82 10.05 -7.81 -4.79
CA GLY A 82 10.15 -8.41 -3.45
C GLY A 82 10.52 -9.89 -3.52
N SER A 83 10.00 -10.67 -2.57
CA SER A 83 10.29 -12.10 -2.51
C SER A 83 9.67 -12.84 -3.71
N PHE A 84 10.41 -13.78 -4.29
CA PHE A 84 9.98 -14.55 -5.45
C PHE A 84 8.90 -15.59 -5.15
N PHE A 85 9.03 -16.31 -4.03
CA PHE A 85 8.07 -17.35 -3.65
C PHE A 85 6.90 -16.73 -2.91
N SER A 86 5.68 -16.89 -3.40
CA SER A 86 4.48 -16.37 -2.76
C SER A 86 4.04 -17.22 -1.56
N TRP A 87 4.30 -18.52 -1.59
CA TRP A 87 3.88 -19.47 -0.56
C TRP A 87 5.05 -20.24 0.05
N THR A 88 4.99 -20.54 1.35
CA THR A 88 5.92 -21.47 2.01
C THR A 88 5.31 -22.15 3.24
N ASN A 89 5.59 -23.43 3.41
CA ASN A 89 5.29 -24.16 4.67
C ASN A 89 6.52 -24.29 5.58
N GLY A 90 7.57 -23.50 5.34
CA GLY A 90 8.84 -23.53 6.08
C GLY A 90 9.85 -24.57 5.58
N ARG A 91 9.45 -25.52 4.74
CA ARG A 91 10.36 -26.50 4.09
C ARG A 91 10.37 -26.39 2.58
N ILE A 92 9.18 -26.20 2.00
CA ILE A 92 8.95 -26.04 0.58
C ILE A 92 8.50 -24.61 0.34
N SER A 93 9.02 -23.98 -0.70
CA SER A 93 8.57 -22.67 -1.16
C SER A 93 8.17 -22.73 -2.62
N LYS A 94 7.06 -22.07 -2.97
CA LYS A 94 6.49 -22.04 -4.33
C LYS A 94 5.96 -20.66 -4.68
N ARG A 95 5.90 -20.34 -5.97
CA ARG A 95 5.19 -19.17 -6.49
C ARG A 95 3.82 -19.57 -7.05
N LEU A 96 2.81 -19.53 -6.19
CA LEU A 96 1.43 -19.98 -6.48
C LEU A 96 0.48 -18.80 -6.74
N ASP A 97 0.76 -17.66 -6.12
CA ASP A 97 -0.04 -16.45 -6.25
C ASP A 97 0.49 -15.59 -7.40
N ARG A 98 -0.39 -15.13 -8.29
CA ARG A 98 -0.02 -14.31 -9.44
C ARG A 98 -0.98 -13.18 -9.73
N VAL A 99 -0.47 -12.25 -10.52
CA VAL A 99 -1.25 -11.26 -11.25
C VAL A 99 -0.94 -11.49 -12.72
N LEU A 100 -1.99 -11.62 -13.52
CA LEU A 100 -1.92 -11.87 -14.95
C LEU A 100 -2.75 -10.81 -15.65
N VAL A 101 -2.22 -10.24 -16.72
CA VAL A 101 -2.83 -9.12 -17.43
C VAL A 101 -2.88 -9.37 -18.92
N ASN A 102 -3.93 -8.89 -19.58
CA ASN A 102 -3.99 -8.88 -21.04
C ASN A 102 -3.28 -7.64 -21.62
N SER A 103 -3.13 -7.59 -22.94
CA SER A 103 -2.46 -6.47 -23.63
C SER A 103 -3.15 -5.13 -23.42
N HIS A 104 -4.49 -5.10 -23.34
CA HIS A 104 -5.25 -3.88 -23.12
C HIS A 104 -4.93 -3.27 -21.75
N PHE A 105 -4.81 -4.09 -20.71
CA PHE A 105 -4.41 -3.63 -19.39
C PHE A 105 -2.99 -3.05 -19.39
N GLY A 106 -2.04 -3.72 -20.07
CA GLY A 106 -0.68 -3.19 -20.22
C GLY A 106 -0.61 -1.87 -20.98
N GLN A 107 -1.54 -1.60 -21.90
CA GLN A 107 -1.63 -0.32 -22.61
C GLN A 107 -2.19 0.80 -21.73
N LEU A 108 -3.22 0.52 -20.93
CA LEU A 108 -3.78 1.49 -19.98
C LEU A 108 -2.83 1.79 -18.81
N PHE A 109 -2.10 0.77 -18.34
CA PHE A 109 -1.19 0.85 -17.21
C PHE A 109 0.23 0.43 -17.59
N PRO A 110 0.95 1.23 -18.39
CA PRO A 110 2.28 0.87 -18.92
C PRO A 110 3.36 0.74 -17.84
N MET A 111 3.08 1.23 -16.63
CA MET A 111 3.97 1.17 -15.46
C MET A 111 3.29 0.46 -14.28
N VAL A 112 2.58 -0.63 -14.58
CA VAL A 112 2.10 -1.55 -13.55
C VAL A 112 3.29 -2.21 -12.86
N ARG A 113 3.23 -2.31 -11.53
CA ARG A 113 4.14 -3.10 -10.71
C ARG A 113 3.32 -3.99 -9.80
N VAL A 114 3.84 -5.19 -9.55
CA VAL A 114 3.27 -6.13 -8.61
C VAL A 114 4.28 -6.32 -7.49
N LYS A 115 3.92 -5.94 -6.28
CA LYS A 115 4.78 -6.09 -5.10
C LYS A 115 4.27 -7.24 -4.25
N GLN A 116 5.16 -8.16 -3.94
CA GLN A 116 4.88 -9.20 -2.97
C GLN A 116 5.24 -8.71 -1.56
N LEU A 117 4.24 -8.64 -0.68
CA LEU A 117 4.39 -8.16 0.69
C LEU A 117 4.93 -9.25 1.63
N ALA A 118 5.37 -8.86 2.82
CA ALA A 118 5.91 -9.80 3.81
C ALA A 118 4.83 -10.77 4.30
N LYS A 119 5.21 -12.04 4.46
CA LYS A 119 4.39 -13.08 5.10
C LYS A 119 4.44 -12.86 6.61
N THR A 120 3.40 -12.28 7.20
CA THR A 120 3.35 -12.02 8.64
C THR A 120 2.57 -13.09 9.40
N LEU A 121 1.35 -13.38 8.95
CA LEU A 121 0.39 -14.25 9.64
C LEU A 121 -0.11 -15.43 8.79
N SER A 122 0.31 -15.52 7.52
CA SER A 122 -0.07 -16.59 6.59
C SER A 122 1.18 -17.18 5.93
N ASP A 123 1.06 -18.43 5.52
CA ASP A 123 1.98 -19.13 4.63
C ASP A 123 2.00 -18.53 3.20
N HIS A 124 0.97 -17.77 2.82
CA HIS A 124 0.92 -16.94 1.61
C HIS A 124 1.40 -15.50 1.86
N ALA A 125 2.04 -14.92 0.85
CA ALA A 125 2.40 -13.51 0.81
C ALA A 125 1.33 -12.71 0.05
N PRO A 126 0.78 -11.64 0.62
CA PRO A 126 -0.15 -10.76 -0.08
C PRO A 126 0.51 -10.13 -1.32
N LEU A 127 -0.26 -10.04 -2.42
CA LEU A 127 0.14 -9.35 -3.64
C LEU A 127 -0.51 -7.96 -3.71
N LEU A 128 0.31 -6.93 -3.93
CA LEU A 128 -0.11 -5.56 -4.16
C LEU A 128 0.12 -5.18 -5.62
N ILE A 129 -0.94 -4.84 -6.34
CA ILE A 129 -0.85 -4.27 -7.68
C ILE A 129 -0.88 -2.75 -7.54
N GLU A 130 0.12 -2.09 -8.11
CA GLU A 130 0.19 -0.64 -8.17
C GLU A 130 0.47 -0.20 -9.62
N SER A 131 -0.16 0.88 -10.07
CA SER A 131 0.22 1.53 -11.33
C SER A 131 0.82 2.88 -10.98
N CYS A 132 2.00 3.17 -11.52
CA CYS A 132 2.69 4.43 -11.28
C CYS A 132 2.91 5.14 -12.58
N THR A 133 2.12 6.18 -12.89
CA THR A 133 2.45 7.01 -14.05
C THR A 133 3.75 7.78 -13.77
N PRO A 134 4.52 8.22 -14.78
CA PRO A 134 5.68 9.11 -14.56
C PRO A 134 5.29 10.45 -13.88
N LYS A 135 3.98 10.78 -13.83
CA LYS A 135 3.46 11.90 -13.05
C LYS A 135 3.39 11.59 -11.55
N ASP A 136 3.43 10.31 -11.19
CA ASP A 136 3.43 9.72 -9.86
C ASP A 136 4.84 9.43 -9.36
N GLY A 137 5.67 10.48 -9.24
CA GLY A 137 6.48 10.57 -8.03
C GLY A 137 5.55 10.50 -6.79
N PRO A 138 6.04 10.38 -5.55
CA PRO A 138 5.21 10.46 -4.37
C PRO A 138 4.61 11.87 -4.26
N ARG A 139 3.50 12.07 -4.96
CA ARG A 139 2.65 13.23 -4.92
C ARG A 139 1.25 12.66 -4.90
N GLY A 140 0.91 12.05 -3.77
CA GLY A 140 -0.47 12.12 -3.31
C GLY A 140 -0.96 13.54 -3.58
N LEU A 141 -2.11 13.65 -4.25
CA LEU A 141 -2.82 14.92 -4.39
C LEU A 141 -2.71 15.63 -3.05
N PHE A 142 -2.30 16.90 -3.06
CA PHE A 142 -2.18 17.64 -1.81
C PHE A 142 -3.53 17.59 -1.11
N ARG A 143 -3.56 16.96 0.06
CA ARG A 143 -4.71 16.95 0.95
C ARG A 143 -4.35 17.81 2.13
N PHE A 144 -5.24 18.71 2.49
CA PHE A 144 -5.14 19.44 3.73
C PHE A 144 -5.37 18.45 4.88
N HIS A 145 -4.41 18.28 5.78
CA HIS A 145 -4.57 17.37 6.91
C HIS A 145 -5.19 18.10 8.11
N LYS A 146 -6.26 17.53 8.67
CA LYS A 146 -6.98 18.15 9.82
C LYS A 146 -6.07 18.32 11.04
N ILE A 147 -5.10 17.40 11.23
CA ILE A 147 -4.10 17.47 12.29
C ILE A 147 -3.28 18.76 12.27
N TRP A 148 -3.15 19.42 11.11
CA TRP A 148 -2.43 20.69 11.01
C TRP A 148 -3.10 21.78 11.84
N LEU A 149 -4.43 21.78 11.95
CA LEU A 149 -5.20 22.76 12.73
C LEU A 149 -4.99 22.61 14.24
N LYS A 150 -4.53 21.44 14.70
CA LYS A 150 -4.19 21.21 16.11
C LYS A 150 -2.79 21.72 16.48
N ASN A 151 -1.97 22.08 15.48
CA ASN A 151 -0.62 22.57 15.72
C ASN A 151 -0.62 24.10 15.66
N GLU A 152 -0.10 24.73 16.72
CA GLU A 152 -0.03 26.19 16.86
C GLU A 152 0.78 26.87 15.74
N GLY A 153 1.70 26.15 15.09
CA GLY A 153 2.56 26.67 14.02
C GLY A 153 1.86 26.88 12.67
N ILE A 154 0.67 26.31 12.44
CA ILE A 154 0.02 26.41 11.12
C ILE A 154 -0.39 27.83 10.77
N SER A 155 -0.92 28.59 11.75
CA SER A 155 -1.43 29.95 11.53
C SER A 155 -0.33 30.86 11.00
N LYS A 156 0.86 30.77 11.61
CA LYS A 156 2.05 31.52 11.18
C LYS A 156 2.45 31.19 9.74
N VAL A 157 2.45 29.91 9.36
CA VAL A 157 2.77 29.48 7.98
C VAL A 157 1.78 30.07 6.97
N ILE A 158 0.49 30.15 7.33
CA ILE A 158 -0.54 30.74 6.48
C ILE A 158 -0.34 32.25 6.37
N GLU A 159 -0.17 32.95 7.49
CA GLU A 159 0.03 34.40 7.58
C GLU A 159 1.26 34.85 6.80
N ASP A 160 2.42 34.23 7.06
CA ASP A 160 3.68 34.52 6.38
C ASP A 160 3.53 34.35 4.86
N ASN A 161 2.84 33.30 4.42
CA ASN A 161 2.55 33.11 3.00
C ASN A 161 1.54 34.15 2.46
N TRP A 162 0.58 34.60 3.27
CA TRP A 162 -0.49 35.49 2.83
C TRP A 162 -0.04 36.93 2.64
N ILE A 163 0.92 37.40 3.45
CA ILE A 163 1.45 38.77 3.38
C ILE A 163 2.30 38.98 2.12
N LEU A 164 2.96 37.93 1.63
CA LEU A 164 3.85 38.04 0.47
C LEU A 164 3.10 38.53 -0.80
N PRO A 165 3.61 39.58 -1.48
CA PRO A 165 2.94 40.23 -2.59
C PRO A 165 2.82 39.31 -3.82
N VAL A 166 1.74 39.49 -4.57
CA VAL A 166 1.50 38.88 -5.88
C VAL A 166 0.72 39.90 -6.70
N TYR A 167 1.12 40.11 -7.96
CA TYR A 167 0.51 41.06 -8.87
C TYR A 167 -0.18 40.31 -10.01
N GLY A 168 -1.33 40.82 -10.47
CA GLY A 168 -2.15 40.20 -11.52
C GLY A 168 -3.63 40.47 -11.28
N ASP A 169 -4.50 39.79 -12.03
CA ASP A 169 -5.93 39.81 -11.76
C ASP A 169 -6.26 39.09 -10.43
N PRO A 170 -7.41 39.38 -9.79
CA PRO A 170 -7.76 38.79 -8.50
C PRO A 170 -7.76 37.25 -8.47
N LEU A 171 -8.17 36.58 -9.55
CA LEU A 171 -8.20 35.11 -9.61
C LEU A 171 -6.78 34.55 -9.73
N TYR A 172 -5.92 35.20 -10.50
CA TYR A 172 -4.49 34.88 -10.56
C TYR A 172 -3.80 35.07 -9.21
N ILE A 173 -4.04 36.18 -8.52
CA ILE A 173 -3.49 36.44 -7.18
C ILE A 173 -3.87 35.33 -6.21
N LEU A 174 -5.16 34.98 -6.15
CA LEU A 174 -5.66 33.92 -5.28
C LEU A 174 -5.03 32.56 -5.63
N GLY A 175 -5.09 32.17 -6.90
CA GLY A 175 -4.53 30.90 -7.38
C GLY A 175 -3.04 30.77 -7.08
N HIS A 176 -2.29 31.86 -7.25
CA HIS A 176 -0.86 31.89 -6.94
C HIS A 176 -0.57 31.76 -5.44
N LYS A 177 -1.29 32.50 -4.59
CA LYS A 177 -1.13 32.43 -3.13
C LYS A 177 -1.46 31.03 -2.60
N LEU A 178 -2.51 30.39 -3.11
CA LEU A 178 -2.88 29.01 -2.75
C LEU A 178 -1.85 27.98 -3.23
N ARG A 179 -1.33 28.14 -4.46
CA ARG A 179 -0.28 27.27 -5.00
C ARG A 179 1.01 27.36 -4.18
N ARG A 180 1.40 28.57 -3.77
CA ARG A 180 2.55 28.81 -2.89
C ARG A 180 2.30 28.21 -1.51
N LEU A 181 1.13 28.46 -0.92
CA LEU A 181 0.73 27.91 0.38
C LEU A 181 0.83 26.38 0.40
N LYS A 182 0.36 25.72 -0.65
CA LYS A 182 0.48 24.26 -0.81
C LYS A 182 1.93 23.79 -0.75
N GLY A 183 2.89 24.53 -1.31
CA GLY A 183 4.31 24.23 -1.22
C GLY A 183 4.82 24.38 0.21
N CYS A 184 4.54 25.51 0.86
CA CYS A 184 4.94 25.79 2.24
C CYS A 184 4.38 24.76 3.22
N LEU A 185 3.10 24.40 3.10
CA LEU A 185 2.46 23.40 3.97
C LEU A 185 3.03 22.00 3.78
N LYS A 186 3.44 21.62 2.55
CA LYS A 186 4.11 20.34 2.31
C LYS A 186 5.45 20.26 3.02
N GLU A 187 6.23 21.33 2.96
CA GLU A 187 7.55 21.37 3.58
C GLU A 187 7.42 21.41 5.11
N TRP A 188 6.55 22.27 5.62
CA TRP A 188 6.24 22.36 7.03
C TRP A 188 5.73 21.03 7.60
N ASN A 189 4.87 20.31 6.87
CA ASN A 189 4.39 18.99 7.30
C ASN A 189 5.55 17.99 7.46
N LYS A 190 6.51 17.98 6.55
CA LYS A 190 7.70 17.11 6.67
C LYS A 190 8.56 17.49 7.87
N MET A 191 8.74 18.78 8.12
CA MET A 191 9.55 19.27 9.24
C MET A 191 8.90 19.01 10.60
N VAL A 192 7.58 19.18 10.71
CA VAL A 192 6.87 19.10 12.00
C VAL A 192 6.39 17.67 12.30
N PHE A 193 5.80 16.98 11.32
CA PHE A 193 5.18 15.67 11.52
C PHE A 193 6.03 14.53 10.95
N GLY A 194 6.85 14.79 9.93
CA GLY A 194 7.73 13.79 9.33
C GLY A 194 7.01 12.51 8.94
N ASN A 195 7.61 11.36 9.27
CA ASN A 195 6.96 10.07 9.16
C ASN A 195 6.31 9.69 10.50
N ILE A 196 5.00 9.92 10.60
CA ILE A 196 4.19 9.66 11.80
C ILE A 196 4.37 8.22 12.31
N PHE A 197 4.45 7.22 11.41
CA PHE A 197 4.60 5.82 11.81
C PHE A 197 5.96 5.55 12.46
N SER A 198 7.03 6.13 11.91
CA SER A 198 8.35 6.05 12.52
C SER A 198 8.41 6.79 13.86
N SER A 199 7.71 7.91 13.99
CA SER A 199 7.63 8.65 15.25
C SER A 199 6.88 7.88 16.35
N VAL A 200 5.85 7.11 16.00
CA VAL A 200 5.17 6.21 16.96
C VAL A 200 6.14 5.16 17.47
N GLN A 201 6.83 4.46 16.57
CA GLN A 201 7.79 3.42 16.93
C GLN A 201 8.92 3.95 17.82
N GLN A 202 9.47 5.13 17.51
CA GLN A 202 10.50 5.78 18.34
C GLN A 202 9.97 6.15 19.73
N ALA A 203 8.70 6.57 19.83
CA ALA A 203 8.09 6.92 21.11
C ALA A 203 7.76 5.67 21.95
N GLU A 204 7.43 4.54 21.31
CA GLU A 204 7.28 3.24 21.99
C GLU A 204 8.61 2.79 22.58
N GLU A 205 9.69 2.83 21.80
CA GLU A 205 11.04 2.48 22.25
C GLU A 205 11.51 3.39 23.40
N GLU A 206 11.20 4.70 23.35
CA GLU A 206 11.50 5.63 24.44
C GLU A 206 10.74 5.26 25.73
N VAL A 207 9.47 4.86 25.63
CA VAL A 207 8.68 4.39 26.77
C VAL A 207 9.28 3.11 27.36
N GLU A 208 9.60 2.11 26.53
CA GLU A 208 10.20 0.85 26.97
C GLU A 208 11.53 1.09 27.71
N ASN A 209 12.38 1.96 27.19
CA ASN A 209 13.64 2.33 27.82
C ASN A 209 13.42 3.03 29.18
N CYS A 210 12.45 3.94 29.27
CA CYS A 210 12.11 4.60 30.53
C CYS A 210 11.47 3.64 31.55
N GLU A 211 10.69 2.65 31.10
CA GLU A 211 10.14 1.60 31.96
C GLU A 211 11.26 0.73 32.55
N ALA A 212 12.18 0.25 31.72
CA ALA A 212 13.35 -0.51 32.17
C ALA A 212 14.22 0.28 33.16
N ALA A 213 14.47 1.58 32.89
CA ALA A 213 15.20 2.44 33.80
C ALA A 213 14.47 2.59 35.16
N TYR A 214 13.17 2.83 35.15
CA TYR A 214 12.37 2.97 36.37
C TYR A 214 12.29 1.67 37.18
N GLU A 215 12.17 0.52 36.52
CA GLU A 215 12.18 -0.80 37.19
C GLU A 215 13.50 -1.05 37.93
N SER A 216 14.62 -0.60 37.36
CA SER A 216 15.96 -0.75 37.94
C SER A 216 16.24 0.19 39.12
N SER A 217 15.89 1.48 39.00
CA SER A 217 16.30 2.52 39.97
C SER A 217 15.22 2.86 41.00
N ARG A 218 13.94 2.78 40.59
CA ARG A 218 12.74 3.27 41.30
C ARG A 218 12.83 4.71 41.82
N LEU A 219 13.66 5.55 41.19
CA LEU A 219 13.83 6.94 41.61
C LEU A 219 12.66 7.84 41.13
N PRO A 220 12.33 8.91 41.87
CA PRO A 220 11.31 9.87 41.45
C PRO A 220 11.59 10.53 40.10
N ALA A 221 12.87 10.78 39.77
CA ALA A 221 13.27 11.37 38.50
C ALA A 221 12.94 10.46 37.31
N ASP A 222 13.19 9.16 37.43
CA ASP A 222 12.90 8.17 36.39
C ASP A 222 11.39 7.95 36.23
N ARG A 223 10.64 8.04 37.33
CA ARG A 223 9.17 8.08 37.28
C ARG A 223 8.67 9.28 36.48
N GLU A 224 9.23 10.47 36.71
CA GLU A 224 8.85 11.69 35.97
C GLU A 224 9.20 11.57 34.48
N ALA A 225 10.38 11.05 34.17
CA ALA A 225 10.80 10.78 32.79
C ALA A 225 9.85 9.81 32.09
N LEU A 226 9.46 8.72 32.76
CA LEU A 226 8.48 7.76 32.25
C LEU A 226 7.11 8.41 31.98
N HIS A 227 6.61 9.25 32.89
CA HIS A 227 5.35 9.98 32.68
C HIS A 227 5.43 10.92 31.47
N LYS A 228 6.57 11.60 31.27
CA LYS A 228 6.82 12.45 30.10
C LYS A 228 6.85 11.63 28.81
N ALA A 229 7.56 10.51 28.79
CA ALA A 229 7.63 9.61 27.62
C ALA A 229 6.25 9.06 27.26
N LYS A 230 5.48 8.58 28.24
CA LYS A 230 4.09 8.11 28.04
C LYS A 230 3.17 9.20 27.51
N ALA A 231 3.25 10.41 28.07
CA ALA A 231 2.47 11.55 27.59
C ALA A 231 2.83 11.94 26.14
N LYS A 232 4.11 11.89 25.79
CA LYS A 232 4.58 12.12 24.41
C LYS A 232 4.06 11.05 23.45
N HIS A 233 4.17 9.78 23.82
CA HIS A 233 3.70 8.65 23.01
C HIS A 233 2.18 8.73 22.75
N LEU A 234 1.37 9.01 23.79
CA LEU A 234 -0.08 9.22 23.65
C LEU A 234 -0.45 10.34 22.67
N ARG A 235 0.28 11.47 22.70
CA ARG A 235 0.06 12.57 21.75
C ARG A 235 0.35 12.15 20.30
N ILE A 236 1.40 11.36 20.07
CA ILE A 236 1.76 10.91 18.72
C ILE A 236 0.73 9.89 18.21
N ILE A 237 0.22 8.99 19.08
CA ILE A 237 -0.89 8.10 18.74
C ILE A 237 -2.13 8.90 18.34
N GLU A 238 -2.51 9.95 19.08
CA GLU A 238 -3.67 10.77 18.73
C GLU A 238 -3.51 11.40 17.32
N ILE A 239 -2.31 11.88 17.00
CA ILE A 239 -1.98 12.41 15.67
C ILE A 239 -2.10 11.31 14.60
N GLN A 240 -1.60 10.11 14.88
CA GLN A 240 -1.69 8.97 13.96
C GLN A 240 -3.14 8.54 13.73
N GLU A 241 -3.94 8.44 14.79
CA GLU A 241 -5.36 8.11 14.70
C GLU A 241 -6.10 9.11 13.82
N ASP A 242 -5.93 10.42 14.06
CA ASP A 242 -6.59 11.45 13.25
C ASP A 242 -6.14 11.40 11.79
N TYR A 243 -4.86 11.14 11.55
CA TYR A 243 -4.31 10.94 10.21
C TYR A 243 -4.96 9.74 9.50
N LEU A 244 -5.07 8.60 10.18
CA LEU A 244 -5.69 7.38 9.64
C LEU A 244 -7.21 7.52 9.46
N ARG A 245 -7.91 8.19 10.38
CA ARG A 245 -9.34 8.52 10.25
C ARG A 245 -9.60 9.35 9.01
N GLN A 246 -8.73 10.32 8.73
CA GLN A 246 -8.86 11.13 7.51
C GLN A 246 -8.57 10.32 6.23
N LEU A 247 -7.58 9.42 6.26
CA LEU A 247 -7.24 8.60 5.09
C LEU A 247 -8.31 7.56 4.74
N SER A 248 -8.91 6.93 5.75
CA SER A 248 -9.93 5.90 5.59
C SER A 248 -11.30 6.44 5.15
N GLY A 249 -11.52 7.77 5.19
CA GLY A 249 -12.82 8.37 4.91
C GLY A 249 -13.91 8.01 5.92
N LEU A 250 -13.54 7.37 7.03
CA LEU A 250 -14.45 6.94 8.09
C LEU A 250 -14.89 8.16 8.91
N ASN A 251 -16.05 8.71 8.58
CA ASN A 251 -16.85 9.52 9.51
C ASN A 251 -17.57 8.56 10.49
N LEU A 252 -16.84 7.93 11.40
CA LEU A 252 -17.49 7.25 12.51
C LEU A 252 -18.09 8.33 13.41
N TYR A 253 -19.41 8.51 13.31
CA TYR A 253 -20.20 9.19 14.34
C TYR A 253 -20.00 8.42 15.64
N THR A 254 -18.97 8.76 16.41
CA THR A 254 -18.89 8.36 17.81
C THR A 254 -19.90 9.21 18.57
N ARG A 255 -21.14 8.74 18.53
CA ARG A 255 -22.20 9.13 19.46
C ARG A 255 -21.73 8.68 20.85
N ARG A 256 -20.95 9.52 21.54
CA ARG A 256 -20.73 9.36 22.98
C ARG A 256 -22.12 9.50 23.63
N ARG A 257 -22.63 8.39 24.14
CA ARG A 257 -23.62 8.40 25.22
C ARG A 257 -22.90 8.65 26.53
#